data_AF-A0A8T6MU36-F1
#
_entry.id   AF-A0A8T6MU36-F1
#
_cell.length_a   1.000
_cell.length_b   1.000
_cell.length_c   1.000
_cell.angle_alpha   90.00
_cell.angle_beta   90.00
_cell.angle_gamma   90.00
#
_symmetry.space_group_name_H-M   'P 1'
#
loop_
_entity.id
_entity.type
_entity.pdbx_description
1 polymer ?
#
loop_
_entity_poly.entity_id
_entity_poly.type
_entity_poly.pdbx_seq_one_letter_code
_entity_poly.pdbx_strand_id
1 'polypeptide(L)'
;DILASGSVAVTQLRASLIIGAGGGSYAMLRYLVERLRVMVCPKWVKSSAQPIAVDDVVAYLIGCMEKPETAGNTYDIGGPEKLTYEELMRLYSAYLNKNLFVIQIPFLTTKLSSYWVDLITPVKASLARPLIDSLVHDTIVQNDSITKIIPIQLKSVREAIHIATQEMKINPPAEEVQESKTSFLMNQRLLMISLFSMGIIGTTYYWLDDRTDVYRIGWILLSGIWFVAIISSIIFVNNKTRLGYVIAGVVSWVTLPFWIFDNYYLVFHDSVIARQPNLEMTIRNFIGIAFVCLTIAASHNVFHKIQSKQFRGRPI
;
A
#
# COMPACT_ATOMS: atom_id res chain seq x y z
N ASP A 1 31.17 11.92 -7.38
CA ASP A 1 32.39 11.28 -7.94
C ASP A 1 32.48 11.44 -9.45
N ILE A 2 31.83 10.62 -10.29
CA ILE A 2 31.96 10.69 -11.77
C ILE A 2 31.66 12.09 -12.35
N LEU A 3 30.62 12.77 -11.87
CA LEU A 3 30.33 14.14 -12.30
C LEU A 3 31.43 15.15 -11.90
N ALA A 4 32.07 14.93 -10.75
CA ALA A 4 33.07 15.82 -10.18
C ALA A 4 34.51 15.53 -10.66
N SER A 5 34.74 14.46 -11.43
CA SER A 5 36.05 14.15 -12.03
C SER A 5 36.31 14.87 -13.36
N GLY A 6 35.38 15.74 -13.79
CA GLY A 6 35.57 16.64 -14.94
C GLY A 6 36.41 17.87 -14.59
N SER A 7 36.69 18.71 -15.61
CA SER A 7 37.41 19.98 -15.44
C SER A 7 36.56 21.13 -14.88
N VAL A 8 35.25 20.94 -14.74
CA VAL A 8 34.31 21.94 -14.23
C VAL A 8 34.10 21.72 -12.74
N ALA A 9 34.20 22.78 -11.93
CA ALA A 9 33.95 22.71 -10.50
C ALA A 9 32.47 22.39 -10.21
N VAL A 10 32.18 21.23 -9.62
CA VAL A 10 30.81 20.77 -9.37
C VAL A 10 30.37 21.06 -7.93
N THR A 11 29.38 21.93 -7.77
CA THR A 11 28.64 22.08 -6.51
C THR A 11 27.65 20.92 -6.35
N GLN A 12 27.70 20.20 -5.23
CA GLN A 12 26.84 19.04 -4.96
C GLN A 12 25.87 19.36 -3.82
N LEU A 13 24.56 19.33 -4.09
CA LEU A 13 23.52 19.44 -3.08
C LEU A 13 22.94 18.06 -2.76
N ARG A 14 23.17 17.59 -1.53
CA ARG A 14 22.66 16.31 -1.03
C ARG A 14 21.39 16.57 -0.23
N ALA A 15 20.25 16.44 -0.88
CA ALA A 15 18.95 16.62 -0.24
C ALA A 15 18.53 15.40 0.58
N SER A 16 17.83 15.67 1.68
CA SER A 16 16.98 14.67 2.37
C SER A 16 15.73 14.34 1.52
N LEU A 17 14.65 13.88 2.15
CA LEU A 17 13.36 13.66 1.48
C LEU A 17 12.81 14.97 0.90
N ILE A 18 12.77 15.09 -0.43
CA ILE A 18 12.17 16.24 -1.12
C ILE A 18 10.65 16.05 -1.21
N ILE A 19 9.89 17.07 -0.80
CA ILE A 19 8.43 17.17 -0.88
C ILE A 19 8.05 18.11 -2.02
N GLY A 20 7.32 17.61 -3.01
CA GLY A 20 6.81 18.37 -4.15
C GLY A 20 5.82 17.54 -4.97
N ALA A 21 4.89 18.18 -5.69
CA ALA A 21 3.73 17.50 -6.29
C ALA A 21 4.08 16.34 -7.23
N GLY A 22 5.12 16.51 -8.06
CA GLY A 22 5.63 15.48 -8.97
C GLY A 22 6.66 14.51 -8.36
N GLY A 23 7.04 14.69 -7.10
CA GLY A 23 8.13 13.95 -6.45
C GLY A 23 7.74 12.51 -6.07
N GLY A 24 8.59 11.53 -6.41
CA GLY A 24 8.35 10.11 -6.09
C GLY A 24 8.22 9.84 -4.59
N SER A 25 9.02 10.50 -3.76
CA SER A 25 8.97 10.39 -2.30
C SER A 25 7.66 10.92 -1.71
N TYR A 26 7.20 12.08 -2.19
CA TYR A 26 5.90 12.65 -1.81
C TYR A 26 4.74 11.77 -2.26
N ALA A 27 4.78 11.28 -3.50
CA ALA A 27 3.77 10.35 -4.02
C ALA A 27 3.69 9.07 -3.17
N MET A 28 4.83 8.50 -2.77
CA MET A 28 4.89 7.30 -1.94
C MET A 28 4.31 7.55 -0.52
N LEU A 29 4.70 8.64 0.14
CA LEU A 29 4.13 9.07 1.42
C LEU A 29 2.61 9.19 1.33
N ARG A 30 2.12 9.92 0.33
CA ARG A 30 0.70 10.12 0.08
C ARG A 30 -0.03 8.80 -0.15
N TYR A 31 0.43 7.95 -1.08
CA TYR A 31 -0.26 6.69 -1.40
C TYR A 31 -0.35 5.72 -0.22
N LEU A 32 0.70 5.66 0.61
CA LEU A 32 0.71 4.85 1.83
C LEU A 32 -0.37 5.32 2.81
N VAL A 33 -0.40 6.63 3.10
CA VAL A 33 -1.30 7.19 4.13
C VAL A 33 -2.74 7.35 3.62
N GLU A 34 -2.98 7.65 2.35
CA GLU A 34 -4.33 7.74 1.77
C GLU A 34 -5.03 6.37 1.76
N ARG A 35 -4.35 5.30 1.35
CA ARG A 35 -4.97 3.98 1.15
C ARG A 35 -5.13 3.14 2.41
N LEU A 36 -4.29 3.35 3.42
CA LEU A 36 -4.29 2.51 4.63
C LEU A 36 -4.80 3.26 5.86
N ARG A 37 -5.60 2.57 6.69
CA ARG A 37 -5.90 2.99 8.07
C ARG A 37 -5.00 2.29 9.08
N VAL A 38 -4.57 1.07 8.76
CA VAL A 38 -3.60 0.28 9.52
C VAL A 38 -2.38 0.06 8.62
N MET A 39 -1.23 0.50 9.09
CA MET A 39 0.06 0.41 8.41
C MET A 39 0.93 -0.61 9.15
N VAL A 40 1.35 -1.67 8.46
CA VAL A 40 2.35 -2.61 8.99
C VAL A 40 3.72 -2.13 8.52
N CYS A 41 4.57 -1.75 9.46
CA CYS A 41 5.89 -1.18 9.21
C CYS A 41 7.02 -2.06 9.79
N PRO A 42 8.17 -2.15 9.12
CA PRO A 42 9.42 -2.59 9.74
C PRO A 42 9.96 -1.55 10.75
N LYS A 43 10.91 -1.98 11.59
CA LYS A 43 11.62 -1.10 12.54
C LYS A 43 12.30 0.12 11.91
N TRP A 44 12.77 0.04 10.66
CA TRP A 44 13.44 1.16 9.99
C TRP A 44 12.53 2.37 9.71
N VAL A 45 11.22 2.26 9.93
CA VAL A 45 10.32 3.43 9.92
C VAL A 45 10.68 4.49 10.98
N LYS A 46 11.54 4.13 11.95
CA LYS A 46 12.12 5.03 12.95
C LYS A 46 13.40 5.75 12.50
N SER A 47 13.95 5.43 11.33
CA SER A 47 15.04 6.21 10.76
C SER A 47 14.57 7.64 10.50
N SER A 48 15.45 8.60 10.73
CA SER A 48 15.17 10.03 10.73
C SER A 48 15.42 10.65 9.37
N ALA A 49 14.52 11.54 8.95
CA ALA A 49 14.67 12.40 7.79
C ALA A 49 14.61 13.87 8.22
N GLN A 50 15.04 14.77 7.34
CA GLN A 50 14.92 16.21 7.52
C GLN A 50 14.29 16.82 6.25
N PRO A 51 12.99 16.56 5.99
CA PRO A 51 12.39 16.77 4.68
C PRO A 51 12.44 18.23 4.25
N ILE A 52 12.62 18.48 2.95
CA ILE A 52 12.74 19.83 2.37
C ILE A 52 11.71 20.03 1.26
N ALA A 53 11.15 21.25 1.15
CA ALA A 53 10.26 21.59 0.03
C ALA A 53 11.03 21.67 -1.28
N VAL A 54 10.41 21.27 -2.39
CA VAL A 54 11.02 21.37 -3.73
C VAL A 54 11.40 22.81 -4.08
N ASP A 55 10.59 23.80 -3.69
CA ASP A 55 10.86 25.23 -3.88
C ASP A 55 12.17 25.67 -3.20
N ASP A 56 12.44 25.13 -2.00
CA ASP A 56 13.61 25.50 -1.20
C ASP A 56 14.88 24.87 -1.80
N VAL A 57 14.76 23.66 -2.37
CA VAL A 57 15.82 23.03 -3.18
C VAL A 57 16.12 23.86 -4.43
N VAL A 58 15.09 24.36 -5.12
CA VAL A 58 15.25 25.24 -6.29
C VAL A 58 15.89 26.58 -5.88
N ALA A 59 15.49 27.16 -4.74
CA ALA A 59 16.11 28.37 -4.21
C ALA A 59 17.60 28.18 -3.89
N TYR A 60 18.00 27.04 -3.30
CA TYR A 60 19.42 26.71 -3.11
C TYR A 60 20.16 26.54 -4.44
N LEU A 61 19.57 25.88 -5.44
CA LEU A 61 20.19 25.73 -6.77
C LEU A 61 20.46 27.08 -7.43
N ILE A 62 19.49 28.00 -7.40
CA ILE A 62 19.64 29.37 -7.92
C ILE A 62 20.71 30.12 -7.12
N GLY A 63 20.65 30.08 -5.78
CA GLY A 63 21.65 30.74 -4.93
C GLY A 63 23.07 30.22 -5.15
N CYS A 64 23.27 28.92 -5.44
CA CYS A 64 24.57 28.38 -5.78
C CYS A 64 25.14 28.97 -7.09
N MET A 65 24.29 29.29 -8.07
CA MET A 65 24.72 29.95 -9.31
C MET A 65 25.20 31.40 -9.07
N GLU A 66 24.68 32.06 -8.04
CA GLU A 66 25.05 33.43 -7.65
C GLU A 66 26.23 33.52 -6.67
N LYS A 67 26.68 32.39 -6.11
CA LYS A 67 27.69 32.32 -5.04
C LYS A 67 28.90 31.48 -5.48
N PRO A 68 29.96 32.11 -6.02
CA PRO A 68 31.17 31.42 -6.49
C PRO A 68 31.86 30.55 -5.42
N GLU A 69 31.77 30.93 -4.15
CA GLU A 69 32.27 30.15 -3.00
C GLU A 69 31.61 28.77 -2.84
N THR A 70 30.48 28.52 -3.50
CA THR A 70 29.86 27.19 -3.52
C THR A 70 30.55 26.20 -4.47
N ALA A 71 31.35 26.70 -5.43
CA ALA A 71 31.91 25.89 -6.51
C ALA A 71 32.85 24.78 -6.00
N GLY A 72 32.62 23.56 -6.48
CA GLY A 72 33.41 22.37 -6.10
C GLY A 72 33.09 21.79 -4.71
N ASN A 73 32.22 22.43 -3.95
CA ASN A 73 31.87 22.01 -2.58
C ASN A 73 30.63 21.11 -2.54
N THR A 74 30.50 20.34 -1.45
CA THR A 74 29.35 19.46 -1.19
C THR A 74 28.62 19.91 0.07
N TYR A 75 27.32 20.14 -0.06
CA TYR A 75 26.45 20.64 1.01
C TYR A 75 25.26 19.71 1.22
N ASP A 76 24.80 19.58 2.47
CA ASP A 76 23.57 18.88 2.79
C ASP A 76 22.43 19.89 2.89
N ILE A 77 21.26 19.57 2.32
CA ILE A 77 20.07 20.42 2.41
C ILE A 77 18.88 19.64 2.96
N GLY A 78 18.17 20.27 3.89
CA GLY A 78 17.03 19.71 4.61
C GLY A 78 16.18 20.84 5.16
N GLY A 79 14.91 20.57 5.46
CA GLY A 79 14.00 21.55 6.05
C GLY A 79 14.27 21.81 7.54
N PRO A 80 13.39 22.59 8.20
CA PRO A 80 13.57 22.98 9.60
C PRO A 80 13.29 21.85 10.59
N GLU A 81 12.52 20.83 10.19
CA GLU A 81 12.04 19.76 11.07
C GLU A 81 12.80 18.44 10.82
N LYS A 82 13.30 17.82 11.89
CA LYS A 82 13.83 16.45 11.88
C LYS A 82 12.72 15.52 12.38
N LEU A 83 12.31 14.57 11.55
CA LEU A 83 11.17 13.67 11.79
C LEU A 83 11.52 12.25 11.39
N THR A 84 11.08 11.25 12.15
CA THR A 84 11.07 9.86 11.68
C THR A 84 10.08 9.68 10.53
N TYR A 85 10.27 8.65 9.70
CA TYR A 85 9.29 8.33 8.66
C TYR A 85 7.90 7.99 9.22
N GLU A 86 7.80 7.48 10.45
CA GLU A 86 6.52 7.28 11.12
C GLU A 86 5.84 8.62 11.46
N GLU A 87 6.59 9.57 12.03
CA GLU A 87 6.06 10.91 12.34
C GLU A 87 5.65 11.67 11.08
N LEU A 88 6.41 11.55 9.98
CA LEU A 88 6.05 12.13 8.68
C LEU A 88 4.73 11.54 8.14
N MET A 89 4.52 10.22 8.26
CA MET A 89 3.25 9.58 7.90
C MET A 89 2.09 10.03 8.80
N ARG A 90 2.33 10.21 10.11
CA ARG A 90 1.32 10.71 11.07
C ARG A 90 0.97 12.19 10.82
N LEU A 91 1.96 13.01 10.49
CA LEU A 91 1.76 14.42 10.12
C LEU A 91 0.91 14.52 8.84
N TYR A 92 1.20 13.71 7.83
CA TYR A 92 0.38 13.62 6.62
C TYR A 92 -1.03 13.08 6.91
N SER A 93 -1.20 12.12 7.82
CA SER A 93 -2.53 11.61 8.18
C SER A 93 -3.36 12.66 8.93
N ALA A 94 -2.72 13.44 9.81
CA ALA A 94 -3.35 14.58 10.48
C ALA A 94 -3.74 15.69 9.50
N TYR A 95 -2.92 15.97 8.48
CA TYR A 95 -3.27 16.90 7.39
C TYR A 95 -4.53 16.45 6.62
N LEU A 96 -4.74 15.14 6.47
CA LEU A 96 -5.95 14.56 5.88
C LEU A 96 -7.12 14.38 6.86
N ASN A 97 -7.01 14.83 8.11
CA ASN A 97 -7.98 14.54 9.20
C ASN A 97 -8.30 13.03 9.34
N LYS A 98 -7.28 12.18 9.20
CA LYS A 98 -7.40 10.72 9.18
C LYS A 98 -6.55 10.05 10.26
N ASN A 99 -7.15 9.11 10.96
CA ASN A 99 -6.45 8.25 11.92
C ASN A 99 -5.60 7.19 11.20
N LEU A 100 -4.31 7.14 11.55
CA LEU A 100 -3.34 6.15 11.08
C LEU A 100 -2.82 5.33 12.26
N PHE A 101 -3.14 4.04 12.26
CA PHE A 101 -2.60 3.06 13.20
C PHE A 101 -1.34 2.43 12.60
N VAL A 102 -0.22 2.47 13.30
CA VAL A 102 1.06 1.90 12.84
C VAL A 102 1.41 0.71 13.72
N ILE A 103 1.68 -0.43 13.11
CA ILE A 103 2.06 -1.68 13.77
C ILE A 103 3.49 -2.00 13.32
N GLN A 104 4.44 -1.99 14.26
CA GLN A 104 5.85 -2.25 13.98
C GLN A 104 6.15 -3.76 14.09
N ILE A 105 6.76 -4.35 13.07
CA ILE A 105 7.19 -5.75 13.05
C ILE A 105 8.72 -5.89 12.90
N PRO A 106 9.37 -6.83 13.62
CA PRO A 106 10.83 -6.89 13.70
C PRO A 106 11.57 -7.43 12.46
N PHE A 107 10.89 -8.15 11.55
CA PHE A 107 11.57 -9.01 10.54
C PHE A 107 11.28 -8.68 9.07
N LEU A 108 10.63 -7.55 8.75
CA LEU A 108 10.34 -7.20 7.35
C LEU A 108 11.57 -6.56 6.67
N THR A 109 12.27 -7.34 5.84
CA THR A 109 13.44 -6.88 5.06
C THR A 109 13.06 -5.80 4.03
N THR A 110 14.01 -5.02 3.53
CA THR A 110 13.73 -3.99 2.50
C THR A 110 13.14 -4.60 1.23
N LYS A 111 13.65 -5.77 0.80
CA LYS A 111 13.10 -6.54 -0.33
C LYS A 111 11.64 -6.92 -0.11
N LEU A 112 11.29 -7.50 1.05
CA LEU A 112 9.89 -7.81 1.39
C LEU A 112 9.02 -6.55 1.49
N SER A 113 9.58 -5.46 2.04
CA SER A 113 8.92 -4.15 2.12
C SER A 113 8.63 -3.57 0.74
N SER A 114 9.53 -3.72 -0.24
CA SER A 114 9.27 -3.25 -1.62
C SER A 114 8.14 -4.01 -2.31
N TYR A 115 7.98 -5.31 -2.05
CA TYR A 115 6.84 -6.08 -2.53
C TYR A 115 5.54 -5.70 -1.80
N TRP A 116 5.61 -5.42 -0.50
CA TRP A 116 4.47 -4.92 0.28
C TRP A 116 3.98 -3.56 -0.24
N VAL A 117 4.90 -2.63 -0.54
CA VAL A 117 4.57 -1.32 -1.14
C VAL A 117 4.00 -1.48 -2.55
N ASP A 118 4.53 -2.37 -3.39
CA ASP A 118 3.99 -2.71 -4.72
C ASP A 118 2.59 -3.36 -4.68
N LEU A 119 2.25 -4.00 -3.55
CA LEU A 119 0.97 -4.66 -3.32
C LEU A 119 -0.12 -3.72 -2.76
N ILE A 120 0.26 -2.58 -2.18
CA ILE A 120 -0.66 -1.63 -1.53
C ILE A 120 -0.76 -0.31 -2.29
N THR A 121 0.39 0.23 -2.70
CA THR A 121 0.52 1.49 -3.43
C THR A 121 0.50 1.23 -4.94
N PRO A 122 0.44 2.28 -5.79
CA PRO A 122 0.61 2.11 -7.22
C PRO A 122 2.08 2.13 -7.68
N VAL A 123 3.03 2.31 -6.75
CA VAL A 123 4.46 2.44 -7.07
C VAL A 123 5.04 1.05 -7.32
N LYS A 124 5.55 0.82 -8.54
CA LYS A 124 6.23 -0.44 -8.90
C LYS A 124 7.35 -0.75 -7.92
N ALA A 125 7.51 -2.01 -7.52
CA ALA A 125 8.60 -2.47 -6.65
C ALA A 125 10.00 -1.98 -7.09
N SER A 126 10.25 -1.87 -8.40
CA SER A 126 11.52 -1.35 -8.95
C SER A 126 11.78 0.14 -8.68
N LEU A 127 10.73 0.94 -8.51
CA LEU A 127 10.81 2.37 -8.15
C LEU A 127 10.77 2.55 -6.62
N ALA A 128 9.99 1.73 -5.93
CA ALA A 128 9.91 1.76 -4.47
C ALA A 128 11.21 1.26 -3.81
N ARG A 129 11.90 0.28 -4.40
CA ARG A 129 13.06 -0.37 -3.76
C ARG A 129 14.24 0.58 -3.52
N PRO A 130 14.75 1.38 -4.47
CA PRO A 130 15.84 2.32 -4.19
C PRO A 130 15.49 3.35 -3.12
N LEU A 131 14.22 3.77 -3.07
CA LEU A 131 13.71 4.65 -2.01
C LEU A 131 13.74 3.91 -0.67
N ILE A 132 13.14 2.72 -0.56
CA ILE A 132 13.09 1.92 0.68
C ILE A 132 14.49 1.54 1.18
N ASP A 133 15.41 1.19 0.28
CA ASP A 133 16.81 0.89 0.63
C ASP A 133 17.52 2.16 1.18
N SER A 134 17.11 3.38 0.79
CA SER A 134 17.58 4.63 1.42
C SER A 134 16.86 4.97 2.73
N LEU A 135 15.56 4.67 2.87
CA LEU A 135 14.77 4.88 4.11
C LEU A 135 15.34 4.15 5.34
N VAL A 136 16.22 3.16 5.17
CA VAL A 136 16.87 2.48 6.29
C VAL A 136 17.88 3.38 7.01
N HIS A 137 18.46 4.35 6.31
CA HIS A 137 19.52 5.21 6.82
C HIS A 137 18.96 6.57 7.25
N ASP A 138 19.58 7.17 8.27
CA ASP A 138 19.25 8.53 8.67
C ASP A 138 19.68 9.54 7.58
N THR A 139 18.74 10.35 7.12
CA THR A 139 18.93 11.37 6.08
C THR A 139 18.85 12.78 6.67
N ILE A 140 19.53 12.98 7.79
CA ILE A 140 19.65 14.25 8.52
C ILE A 140 20.82 15.06 7.93
N VAL A 141 20.67 16.39 7.83
CA VAL A 141 21.75 17.31 7.42
C VAL A 141 22.93 17.20 8.38
N GLN A 142 24.13 16.94 7.85
CA GLN A 142 25.39 16.92 8.61
C GLN A 142 26.22 18.18 8.32
N ASN A 143 26.31 18.60 7.05
CA ASN A 143 26.94 19.86 6.64
C ASN A 143 25.89 20.92 6.29
N ASP A 144 25.52 21.74 7.28
CA ASP A 144 24.55 22.83 7.14
C ASP A 144 25.14 24.17 6.66
N SER A 145 26.44 24.22 6.35
CA SER A 145 27.17 25.48 6.08
C SER A 145 26.57 26.34 4.95
N ILE A 146 25.88 25.72 3.99
CA ILE A 146 25.15 26.40 2.91
C ILE A 146 24.10 27.38 3.42
N THR A 147 23.50 27.15 4.59
CA THR A 147 22.53 28.07 5.22
C THR A 147 23.13 29.45 5.54
N LYS A 148 24.45 29.54 5.69
CA LYS A 148 25.18 30.79 5.94
C LYS A 148 25.54 31.52 4.64
N ILE A 149 25.72 30.76 3.55
CA ILE A 149 26.07 31.26 2.20
C ILE A 149 24.80 31.75 1.47
N ILE A 150 23.71 30.97 1.60
CA ILE A 150 22.42 31.17 0.95
C ILE A 150 21.34 31.13 2.05
N PRO A 151 21.14 32.23 2.80
CA PRO A 151 20.12 32.29 3.83
C PRO A 151 18.72 32.39 3.19
N ILE A 152 17.92 31.33 3.33
CA ILE A 152 16.51 31.29 2.89
C ILE A 152 15.60 30.93 4.06
N GLN A 153 14.36 31.43 4.02
CA GLN A 153 13.32 31.00 4.94
C GLN A 153 12.75 29.66 4.47
N LEU A 154 13.21 28.58 5.09
CA LEU A 154 12.76 27.21 4.80
C LEU A 154 11.29 27.01 5.20
N LYS A 155 10.53 26.30 4.36
CA LYS A 155 9.14 25.93 4.62
C LYS A 155 9.07 24.77 5.61
N SER A 156 8.08 24.79 6.49
CA SER A 156 7.75 23.62 7.32
C SER A 156 7.30 22.44 6.46
N VAL A 157 7.41 21.23 7.00
CA VAL A 157 6.93 19.99 6.38
C VAL A 157 5.42 20.08 6.11
N ARG A 158 4.67 20.75 6.99
CA ARG A 158 3.23 20.99 6.82
C ARG A 158 2.94 21.92 5.63
N GLU A 159 3.68 23.00 5.47
CA GLU A 159 3.55 23.93 4.33
C GLU A 159 3.95 23.25 3.02
N ALA A 160 5.05 22.50 3.01
CA ALA A 160 5.51 21.74 1.85
C ALA A 160 4.46 20.71 1.39
N ILE A 161 3.85 19.98 2.33
CA ILE A 161 2.73 19.06 2.06
C ILE A 161 1.52 19.83 1.51
N HIS A 162 1.20 20.99 2.06
CA HIS A 162 0.06 21.80 1.60
C HIS A 162 0.25 22.25 0.15
N ILE A 163 1.40 22.88 -0.16
CA ILE A 163 1.75 23.34 -1.51
C ILE A 163 1.70 22.18 -2.50
N ALA A 164 2.42 21.08 -2.22
CA ALA A 164 2.45 19.90 -3.08
C ALA A 164 1.06 19.24 -3.25
N THR A 165 0.15 19.40 -2.28
CA THR A 165 -1.24 18.96 -2.42
C THR A 165 -2.05 19.88 -3.35
N GLN A 166 -1.89 21.20 -3.24
CA GLN A 166 -2.67 22.14 -4.07
C GLN A 166 -2.18 22.13 -5.52
N GLU A 167 -0.88 22.14 -5.76
CA GLU A 167 -0.29 21.99 -7.09
C GLU A 167 -0.80 20.73 -7.80
N MET A 168 -0.84 19.59 -7.10
CA MET A 168 -1.32 18.32 -7.66
C MET A 168 -2.82 18.34 -8.01
N LYS A 169 -3.63 19.19 -7.35
CA LYS A 169 -5.04 19.41 -7.72
C LYS A 169 -5.18 20.32 -8.94
N ILE A 170 -4.31 21.31 -9.08
CA ILE A 170 -4.33 22.27 -10.19
C ILE A 170 -3.83 21.60 -11.47
N ASN A 171 -2.73 20.85 -11.38
CA ASN A 171 -2.10 20.18 -12.52
C ASN A 171 -1.91 18.67 -12.22
N PRO A 172 -2.98 17.86 -12.33
CA PRO A 172 -2.90 16.42 -12.13
C PRO A 172 -2.07 15.76 -13.24
N PRO A 173 -1.31 14.68 -12.95
CA PRO A 173 -0.54 13.95 -13.96
C PRO A 173 -1.45 13.41 -15.07
N ALA A 174 -1.00 13.55 -16.33
CA ALA A 174 -1.81 13.32 -17.53
C ALA A 174 -2.47 11.92 -17.60
N GLU A 175 -3.76 11.87 -17.96
CA GLU A 175 -4.53 10.63 -18.07
C GLU A 175 -4.48 10.01 -19.49
N GLU A 176 -4.26 8.69 -19.55
CA GLU A 176 -4.63 7.87 -20.73
C GLU A 176 -5.93 7.07 -20.49
N VAL A 177 -6.72 6.92 -21.56
CA VAL A 177 -8.18 6.72 -21.59
C VAL A 177 -8.55 5.67 -22.67
N GLN A 178 -9.60 4.81 -22.59
CA GLN A 178 -10.66 4.62 -21.58
C GLN A 178 -10.89 3.14 -21.17
N GLU A 179 -10.78 2.20 -22.11
CA GLU A 179 -11.53 0.92 -22.15
C GLU A 179 -11.37 -0.02 -20.93
N SER A 180 -10.22 0.01 -20.25
CA SER A 180 -9.98 -0.85 -19.08
C SER A 180 -10.77 -0.44 -17.82
N LYS A 181 -11.45 0.71 -17.81
CA LYS A 181 -12.24 1.19 -16.65
C LYS A 181 -13.46 0.32 -16.37
N THR A 182 -14.32 0.07 -17.36
CA THR A 182 -15.62 -0.59 -17.19
C THR A 182 -15.47 -2.03 -16.70
N SER A 183 -14.66 -2.84 -17.39
CA SER A 183 -14.47 -4.26 -17.02
C SER A 183 -13.78 -4.45 -15.67
N PHE A 184 -12.93 -3.52 -15.25
CA PHE A 184 -12.32 -3.54 -13.91
C PHE A 184 -13.35 -3.24 -12.81
N LEU A 185 -14.16 -2.18 -12.96
CA LEU A 185 -15.16 -1.80 -11.97
C LEU A 185 -16.24 -2.88 -11.83
N MET A 186 -16.64 -3.49 -12.95
CA MET A 186 -17.54 -4.65 -12.96
C MET A 186 -16.96 -5.83 -12.18
N ASN A 187 -15.71 -6.23 -12.47
CA ASN A 187 -15.07 -7.34 -11.77
C ASN A 187 -14.80 -7.02 -10.28
N GLN A 188 -14.50 -5.76 -9.92
CA GLN A 188 -14.36 -5.33 -8.52
C GLN A 188 -15.69 -5.41 -7.77
N ARG A 189 -16.81 -5.00 -8.39
CA ARG A 189 -18.15 -5.16 -7.81
C ARG A 189 -18.53 -6.63 -7.67
N LEU A 190 -18.29 -7.44 -8.70
CA LEU A 190 -18.52 -8.89 -8.67
C LEU A 190 -17.72 -9.55 -7.53
N LEU A 191 -16.46 -9.17 -7.35
CA LEU A 191 -15.62 -9.64 -6.25
C LEU A 191 -16.18 -9.27 -4.88
N MET A 192 -16.60 -8.01 -4.69
CA MET A 192 -17.21 -7.56 -3.44
C MET A 192 -18.50 -8.32 -3.12
N ILE A 193 -19.41 -8.44 -4.10
CA ILE A 193 -20.67 -9.18 -3.95
C ILE A 193 -20.36 -10.65 -3.58
N SER A 194 -19.41 -11.28 -4.27
CA SER A 194 -19.07 -12.68 -4.01
C SER A 194 -18.45 -12.90 -2.63
N LEU A 195 -17.58 -11.98 -2.16
CA LEU A 195 -17.02 -12.02 -0.79
C LEU A 195 -18.10 -11.83 0.29
N PHE A 196 -19.05 -10.92 0.09
CA PHE A 196 -20.20 -10.77 1.00
C PHE A 196 -21.08 -12.03 1.00
N SER A 197 -21.41 -12.57 -0.18
CA SER A 197 -22.18 -13.81 -0.30
C SER A 197 -21.47 -14.99 0.38
N MET A 198 -20.15 -15.14 0.19
CA MET A 198 -19.34 -16.14 0.91
C MET A 198 -19.49 -15.97 2.42
N GLY A 199 -19.33 -14.76 2.97
CA GLY A 199 -19.49 -14.51 4.41
C GLY A 199 -20.88 -14.87 4.94
N ILE A 200 -21.94 -14.55 4.20
CA ILE A 200 -23.32 -14.93 4.55
C ILE A 200 -23.46 -16.46 4.55
N ILE A 201 -23.03 -17.15 3.49
CA ILE A 201 -23.09 -18.61 3.35
C ILE A 201 -22.31 -19.29 4.47
N GLY A 202 -21.09 -18.82 4.78
CA GLY A 202 -20.29 -19.32 5.90
C GLY A 202 -20.97 -19.11 7.26
N THR A 203 -21.72 -18.03 7.44
CA THR A 203 -22.48 -17.79 8.68
C THR A 203 -23.61 -18.82 8.85
N THR A 204 -24.24 -19.29 7.77
CA THR A 204 -25.31 -20.30 7.86
C THR A 204 -24.86 -21.64 8.43
N TYR A 205 -23.55 -21.95 8.47
CA TYR A 205 -23.03 -23.13 9.18
C TYR A 205 -23.31 -23.10 10.70
N TYR A 206 -23.60 -21.94 11.29
CA TYR A 206 -23.93 -21.82 12.72
C TYR A 206 -25.43 -21.70 13.00
N TRP A 207 -26.27 -21.76 11.95
CA TRP A 207 -27.72 -21.55 12.03
C TRP A 207 -28.54 -22.67 11.40
N LEU A 208 -28.02 -23.29 10.34
CA LEU A 208 -28.68 -24.30 9.50
C LEU A 208 -27.88 -25.61 9.40
N ASP A 209 -26.83 -25.78 10.21
CA ASP A 209 -26.03 -27.00 10.25
C ASP A 209 -26.22 -27.73 11.59
N ASP A 210 -26.98 -28.83 11.56
CA ASP A 210 -27.30 -29.65 12.73
C ASP A 210 -26.09 -30.43 13.28
N ARG A 211 -24.92 -30.36 12.60
CA ARG A 211 -23.72 -31.12 12.97
C ARG A 211 -22.99 -30.43 14.13
N THR A 212 -23.02 -31.05 15.31
CA THR A 212 -22.30 -30.59 16.52
C THR A 212 -20.79 -30.38 16.31
N ASP A 213 -20.21 -30.94 15.25
CA ASP A 213 -18.79 -30.82 14.92
C ASP A 213 -18.35 -29.37 14.66
N VAL A 214 -19.21 -28.52 14.10
CA VAL A 214 -18.89 -27.10 13.79
C VAL A 214 -18.65 -26.24 15.04
N TYR A 215 -19.11 -26.70 16.20
CA TYR A 215 -18.95 -26.04 17.51
C TYR A 215 -17.69 -26.45 18.27
N ARG A 216 -16.88 -27.40 17.74
CA ARG A 216 -15.58 -27.73 18.35
C ARG A 216 -14.65 -26.52 18.25
N ILE A 217 -13.84 -26.28 19.28
CA ILE A 217 -13.01 -25.07 19.38
C ILE A 217 -12.08 -24.84 18.17
N GLY A 218 -11.56 -25.91 17.56
CA GLY A 218 -10.75 -25.82 16.34
C GLY A 218 -11.52 -25.29 15.13
N TRP A 219 -12.80 -25.66 14.97
CA TRP A 219 -13.68 -25.15 13.90
C TRP A 219 -14.03 -23.68 14.12
N ILE A 220 -14.30 -23.28 15.36
CA ILE A 220 -14.58 -21.87 15.72
C ILE A 220 -13.34 -20.99 15.48
N LEU A 221 -12.14 -21.47 15.81
CA LEU A 221 -10.90 -20.73 15.52
C LEU A 221 -10.63 -20.63 14.01
N LEU A 222 -10.83 -21.71 13.25
CA LEU A 222 -10.65 -21.74 11.81
C LEU A 222 -11.64 -20.80 11.09
N SER A 223 -12.91 -20.82 11.47
CA SER A 223 -13.93 -19.93 10.90
C SER A 223 -13.67 -18.47 11.31
N GLY A 224 -13.24 -18.22 12.55
CA GLY A 224 -12.83 -16.88 13.01
C GLY A 224 -11.70 -16.29 12.15
N ILE A 225 -10.65 -17.07 11.87
CA ILE A 225 -9.56 -16.67 10.97
C ILE A 225 -10.10 -16.40 9.55
N TRP A 226 -10.98 -17.26 9.05
CA TRP A 226 -11.59 -17.13 7.73
C TRP A 226 -12.47 -15.87 7.60
N PHE A 227 -13.31 -15.57 8.59
CA PHE A 227 -14.10 -14.33 8.64
C PHE A 227 -13.21 -13.09 8.71
N VAL A 228 -12.15 -13.10 9.52
CA VAL A 228 -11.16 -12.01 9.57
C VAL A 228 -10.50 -11.81 8.20
N ALA A 229 -10.21 -12.89 7.47
CA ALA A 229 -9.63 -12.82 6.13
C ALA A 229 -10.62 -12.31 5.06
N ILE A 230 -11.92 -12.67 5.13
CA ILE A 230 -12.98 -12.09 4.28
C ILE A 230 -13.15 -10.60 4.58
N ILE A 231 -13.30 -10.21 5.84
CA ILE A 231 -13.48 -8.80 6.25
C ILE A 231 -12.26 -7.97 5.80
N SER A 232 -11.04 -8.49 6.02
CA SER A 232 -9.81 -7.86 5.54
C SER A 232 -9.82 -7.71 4.01
N SER A 233 -10.20 -8.76 3.27
CA SER A 233 -10.33 -8.72 1.81
C SER A 233 -11.28 -7.61 1.37
N ILE A 234 -12.48 -7.54 1.95
CA ILE A 234 -13.49 -6.52 1.64
C ILE A 234 -12.94 -5.10 1.88
N ILE A 235 -12.28 -4.86 3.02
CA ILE A 235 -11.66 -3.55 3.33
C ILE A 235 -10.58 -3.18 2.29
N PHE A 236 -9.67 -4.12 1.99
CA PHE A 236 -8.56 -3.89 1.06
C PHE A 236 -8.99 -3.78 -0.41
N VAL A 237 -10.04 -4.50 -0.81
CA VAL A 237 -10.70 -4.41 -2.13
C VAL A 237 -11.42 -3.07 -2.27
N ASN A 238 -12.11 -2.60 -1.23
CA ASN A 238 -12.75 -1.28 -1.22
C ASN A 238 -11.72 -0.16 -1.36
N ASN A 239 -10.57 -0.28 -0.67
CA ASN A 239 -9.44 0.65 -0.78
C ASN A 239 -8.60 0.47 -2.06
N LYS A 240 -9.05 -0.37 -3.01
CA LYS A 240 -8.43 -0.59 -4.34
C LYS A 240 -6.95 -1.00 -4.25
N THR A 241 -6.58 -1.80 -3.24
CA THR A 241 -5.21 -2.33 -3.07
C THR A 241 -5.07 -3.70 -3.73
N ARG A 242 -3.86 -4.06 -4.22
CA ARG A 242 -3.61 -5.41 -4.77
C ARG A 242 -3.66 -6.48 -3.69
N LEU A 243 -3.30 -6.12 -2.45
CA LEU A 243 -3.39 -6.99 -1.27
C LEU A 243 -4.79 -7.59 -1.11
N GLY A 244 -5.84 -6.77 -1.26
CA GLY A 244 -7.23 -7.25 -1.15
C GLY A 244 -7.58 -8.32 -2.18
N TYR A 245 -7.10 -8.17 -3.42
CA TYR A 245 -7.33 -9.17 -4.47
C TYR A 245 -6.54 -10.46 -4.21
N VAL A 246 -5.33 -10.36 -3.66
CA VAL A 246 -4.53 -11.54 -3.28
C VAL A 246 -5.18 -12.28 -2.11
N ILE A 247 -5.55 -11.59 -1.02
CA ILE A 247 -6.21 -12.23 0.13
C ILE A 247 -7.54 -12.87 -0.32
N ALA A 248 -8.36 -12.16 -1.10
CA ALA A 248 -9.61 -12.71 -1.63
C ALA A 248 -9.38 -14.01 -2.42
N GLY A 249 -8.42 -14.01 -3.35
CA GLY A 249 -8.09 -15.20 -4.14
C GLY A 249 -7.57 -16.36 -3.29
N VAL A 250 -6.67 -16.10 -2.34
CA VAL A 250 -6.12 -17.13 -1.44
C VAL A 250 -7.20 -17.71 -0.52
N VAL A 251 -8.03 -16.86 0.09
CA VAL A 251 -9.16 -17.30 0.92
C VAL A 251 -10.12 -18.17 0.11
N SER A 252 -10.46 -17.77 -1.12
CA SER A 252 -11.33 -18.58 -1.98
C SER A 252 -10.69 -19.91 -2.39
N TRP A 253 -9.40 -19.95 -2.71
CA TRP A 253 -8.68 -21.20 -2.97
C TRP A 253 -8.59 -22.13 -1.76
N VAL A 254 -8.55 -21.60 -0.53
CA VAL A 254 -8.65 -22.41 0.70
C VAL A 254 -10.08 -22.86 0.99
N THR A 255 -11.09 -22.05 0.61
CA THR A 255 -12.52 -22.36 0.80
C THR A 255 -13.02 -23.40 -0.21
N LEU A 256 -12.48 -23.41 -1.44
CA LEU A 256 -12.93 -24.29 -2.52
C LEU A 256 -12.84 -25.79 -2.15
N PRO A 257 -11.69 -26.31 -1.66
CA PRO A 257 -11.61 -27.69 -1.19
C PRO A 257 -12.59 -28.00 -0.07
N PHE A 258 -12.82 -27.09 0.88
CA PHE A 258 -13.73 -27.31 2.00
C PHE A 258 -15.16 -27.61 1.51
N TRP A 259 -15.73 -26.78 0.64
CA TRP A 259 -17.08 -27.03 0.11
C TRP A 259 -17.15 -28.17 -0.91
N ILE A 260 -16.07 -28.47 -1.63
CA ILE A 260 -15.99 -29.67 -2.48
C ILE A 260 -15.99 -30.95 -1.62
N PHE A 261 -15.16 -31.01 -0.58
CA PHE A 261 -15.00 -32.19 0.26
C PHE A 261 -16.19 -32.42 1.21
N ASP A 262 -16.92 -31.38 1.62
CA ASP A 262 -18.19 -31.55 2.35
C ASP A 262 -19.26 -32.20 1.44
N ASN A 263 -19.20 -31.97 0.12
CA ASN A 263 -20.06 -32.61 -0.89
C ASN A 263 -19.49 -33.94 -1.46
N TYR A 264 -18.35 -34.43 -0.99
CA TYR A 264 -17.66 -35.63 -1.52
C TYR A 264 -18.53 -36.89 -1.53
N TYR A 265 -19.41 -37.02 -0.54
CA TYR A 265 -20.33 -38.14 -0.35
C TYR A 265 -21.29 -38.37 -1.54
N LEU A 266 -21.56 -37.35 -2.36
CA LEU A 266 -22.41 -37.49 -3.56
C LEU A 266 -21.81 -38.40 -4.63
N VAL A 267 -20.48 -38.46 -4.71
CA VAL A 267 -19.74 -39.18 -5.75
C VAL A 267 -19.13 -40.47 -5.22
N PHE A 268 -18.67 -40.46 -3.96
CA PHE A 268 -17.93 -41.56 -3.36
C PHE A 268 -18.65 -42.23 -2.18
N HIS A 269 -19.86 -41.79 -1.83
CA HIS A 269 -20.70 -42.28 -0.71
C HIS A 269 -20.12 -42.11 0.71
N ASP A 270 -18.82 -41.83 0.85
CA ASP A 270 -18.14 -41.52 2.10
C ASP A 270 -18.09 -40.01 2.41
N SER A 271 -18.00 -39.65 3.70
CA SER A 271 -17.81 -38.26 4.14
C SER A 271 -16.43 -38.05 4.77
N VAL A 272 -15.71 -37.02 4.29
CA VAL A 272 -14.30 -36.78 4.64
C VAL A 272 -14.13 -35.76 5.77
N ILE A 273 -15.01 -34.76 5.86
CA ILE A 273 -14.85 -33.60 6.77
C ILE A 273 -15.62 -33.75 8.07
N ALA A 274 -16.91 -34.09 7.96
CA ALA A 274 -17.84 -34.22 9.08
C ALA A 274 -18.91 -35.27 8.72
N ARG A 275 -19.95 -35.39 9.53
CA ARG A 275 -21.12 -36.25 9.21
C ARG A 275 -21.76 -35.84 7.88
N GLN A 276 -22.39 -36.80 7.20
CA GLN A 276 -23.09 -36.58 5.93
C GLN A 276 -24.02 -35.36 6.00
N PRO A 277 -23.91 -34.40 5.07
CA PRO A 277 -24.78 -33.22 5.03
C PRO A 277 -26.19 -33.59 4.56
N ASN A 278 -27.18 -32.82 5.02
CA ASN A 278 -28.55 -32.92 4.51
C ASN A 278 -28.69 -32.21 3.13
N LEU A 279 -29.86 -32.32 2.49
CA LEU A 279 -30.09 -31.73 1.17
C LEU A 279 -29.87 -30.20 1.15
N GLU A 280 -30.26 -29.49 2.21
CA GLU A 280 -30.13 -28.04 2.31
C GLU A 280 -28.65 -27.62 2.43
N MET A 281 -27.87 -28.31 3.27
CA MET A 281 -26.42 -28.14 3.39
C MET A 281 -25.72 -28.40 2.06
N THR A 282 -26.11 -29.44 1.33
CA THR A 282 -25.53 -29.77 0.02
C THR A 282 -25.83 -28.70 -1.04
N ILE A 283 -27.07 -28.18 -1.08
CA ILE A 283 -27.45 -27.06 -1.96
C ILE A 283 -26.66 -25.79 -1.59
N ARG A 284 -26.60 -25.45 -0.30
CA ARG A 284 -25.79 -24.33 0.24
C ARG A 284 -24.33 -24.44 -0.22
N ASN A 285 -23.73 -25.63 -0.11
CA ASN A 285 -22.34 -25.86 -0.48
C ASN A 285 -22.10 -25.67 -1.98
N PHE A 286 -23.02 -26.10 -2.85
CA PHE A 286 -22.94 -25.82 -4.30
C PHE A 286 -23.07 -24.32 -4.64
N ILE A 287 -23.99 -23.60 -3.97
CA ILE A 287 -24.11 -22.14 -4.10
C ILE A 287 -22.79 -21.47 -3.65
N GLY A 288 -22.21 -21.96 -2.55
CA GLY A 288 -20.89 -21.54 -2.08
C GLY A 288 -19.80 -21.73 -3.13
N ILE A 289 -19.66 -22.94 -3.69
CA ILE A 289 -18.67 -23.25 -4.74
C ILE A 289 -18.80 -22.27 -5.91
N ALA A 290 -20.02 -21.96 -6.36
CA ALA A 290 -20.24 -20.99 -7.43
C ALA A 290 -19.69 -19.59 -7.08
N PHE A 291 -19.98 -19.07 -5.88
CA PHE A 291 -19.44 -17.78 -5.42
C PHE A 291 -17.91 -17.81 -5.21
N VAL A 292 -17.34 -18.92 -4.76
CA VAL A 292 -15.88 -19.07 -4.63
C VAL A 292 -15.19 -19.07 -5.99
N CYS A 293 -15.73 -19.79 -6.98
CA CYS A 293 -15.21 -19.76 -8.35
C CYS A 293 -15.31 -18.36 -8.97
N LEU A 294 -16.41 -17.65 -8.77
CA LEU A 294 -16.56 -16.25 -9.17
C LEU A 294 -15.53 -15.34 -8.47
N THR A 295 -15.27 -15.57 -7.17
CA THR A 295 -14.31 -14.80 -6.38
C THR A 295 -12.88 -15.02 -6.90
N ILE A 296 -12.47 -16.26 -7.19
CA ILE A 296 -11.16 -16.60 -7.78
C ILE A 296 -10.98 -15.93 -9.16
N ALA A 297 -11.97 -16.07 -10.04
CA ALA A 297 -11.92 -15.49 -11.38
C ALA A 297 -11.87 -13.96 -11.36
N ALA A 298 -12.70 -13.34 -10.52
CA ALA A 298 -12.74 -11.89 -10.34
C ALA A 298 -11.44 -11.37 -9.70
N SER A 299 -10.93 -12.03 -8.65
CA SER A 299 -9.72 -11.59 -7.95
C SER A 299 -8.50 -11.62 -8.85
N HIS A 300 -8.32 -12.70 -9.63
CA HIS A 300 -7.22 -12.82 -10.59
C HIS A 300 -7.30 -11.74 -11.68
N ASN A 301 -8.48 -11.54 -12.27
CA ASN A 301 -8.70 -10.55 -13.33
C ASN A 301 -8.46 -9.11 -12.84
N VAL A 302 -8.93 -8.78 -11.64
CA VAL A 302 -8.76 -7.45 -11.02
C VAL A 302 -7.30 -7.22 -10.59
N PHE A 303 -6.60 -8.24 -10.06
CA PHE A 303 -5.19 -8.17 -9.66
C PHE A 303 -4.26 -7.80 -10.83
N HIS A 304 -4.44 -8.40 -12.00
CA HIS A 304 -3.65 -8.05 -13.18
C HIS A 304 -4.08 -6.70 -13.79
N LYS A 305 -5.38 -6.39 -13.85
CA LYS A 305 -5.88 -5.11 -14.38
C LYS A 305 -5.56 -3.89 -13.53
N ILE A 306 -5.26 -4.05 -12.24
CA ILE A 306 -4.81 -2.91 -11.44
C ILE A 306 -3.33 -2.60 -11.65
N GLN A 307 -2.48 -3.59 -11.92
CA GLN A 307 -1.04 -3.38 -12.15
C GLN A 307 -0.78 -2.46 -13.35
N SER A 308 -1.57 -2.59 -14.43
CA SER A 308 -1.49 -1.70 -15.60
C SER A 308 -2.01 -0.28 -15.34
N LYS A 309 -2.97 -0.12 -14.42
CA LYS A 309 -3.52 1.19 -14.02
C LYS A 309 -2.63 1.93 -13.03
N GLN A 310 -1.96 1.20 -12.14
CA GLN A 310 -1.11 1.75 -11.10
C GLN A 310 0.15 2.43 -11.67
N PHE A 311 0.69 1.91 -12.77
CA PHE A 311 1.76 2.56 -13.52
C PHE A 311 1.37 3.93 -14.12
N ARG A 312 0.09 4.30 -14.14
CA ARG A 312 -0.46 5.53 -14.76
C ARG A 312 -0.87 6.60 -13.75
N GLY A 313 -0.06 6.82 -12.72
CA GLY A 313 -0.03 8.08 -11.93
C GLY A 313 -1.23 8.46 -11.05
N ARG A 314 -2.30 7.67 -11.00
CA ARG A 314 -3.57 8.03 -10.32
C ARG A 314 -3.54 7.96 -8.77
N PRO A 315 -3.91 9.05 -8.05
CA PRO A 315 -4.81 8.96 -6.90
C PRO A 315 -6.17 8.36 -7.36
N ILE A 316 -6.83 7.55 -6.52
CA ILE A 316 -8.15 6.94 -6.80
C ILE A 316 -9.04 6.96 -5.56
#